data_AF-A0A242MHS0-F1
#
_entry.id   AF-A0A242MHS0-F1
#
_cell.length_a   1.000
_cell.length_b   1.000
_cell.length_c   1.000
_cell.angle_alpha   90.00
_cell.angle_beta   90.00
_cell.angle_gamma   90.00
#
_symmetry.space_group_name_H-M   'P 1'
#
loop_
_entity.id
_entity.type
_entity.pdbx_description
1 polymer ?
#
loop_
_entity_poly.entity_id
_entity_poly.type
_entity_poly.pdbx_seq_one_letter_code
_entity_poly.pdbx_strand_id
1 'polypeptide(L)' 'MGASKQVLLRMDSKDVAVWVQQIGKAYRAHGVYLGRHIEGSGPTEIKAVSAWRHNAEQPAKQ' A
#
# COMPACT_ATOMS: atom_id res chain seq x y z
N MET A 1 0.37 -17.75 10.03
CA MET A 1 -0.24 -16.93 8.97
C MET A 1 -0.47 -15.54 9.54
N GLY A 2 0.19 -14.51 9.02
CA GLY A 2 -0.06 -13.13 9.47
C GLY A 2 -1.39 -12.65 8.89
N ALA A 3 -2.29 -12.14 9.71
CA ALA A 3 -3.54 -11.57 9.23
C ALA A 3 -3.25 -10.35 8.35
N SER A 4 -3.83 -10.30 7.17
CA SER A 4 -3.84 -9.10 6.33
C SER A 4 -4.89 -8.12 6.88
N LYS A 5 -4.47 -6.87 7.09
CA LYS A 5 -5.28 -5.77 7.59
C LYS A 5 -5.64 -4.83 6.46
N GLN A 6 -6.92 -4.49 6.32
CA GLN A 6 -7.37 -3.48 5.37
C GLN A 6 -7.25 -2.08 5.99
N VAL A 7 -6.63 -1.16 5.26
CA VAL A 7 -6.51 0.26 5.58
C VAL A 7 -7.18 1.03 4.45
N LEU A 8 -8.15 1.87 4.79
CA LEU A 8 -8.77 2.80 3.83
C LEU A 8 -7.94 4.08 3.80
N LEU A 9 -7.45 4.43 2.60
CA LEU A 9 -6.71 5.65 2.35
C LEU A 9 -7.50 6.55 1.40
N ARG A 10 -7.62 7.83 1.74
CA ARG A 10 -8.23 8.81 0.84
C ARG A 10 -7.16 9.41 -0.07
N MET A 11 -7.31 9.20 -1.38
CA MET A 11 -6.43 9.71 -2.44
C MET A 11 -7.27 10.36 -3.54
N ASP A 12 -6.94 11.59 -3.94
CA ASP A 12 -7.67 12.32 -5.00
C ASP A 12 -9.20 12.29 -4.84
N SER A 13 -9.67 12.49 -3.60
CA SER A 13 -11.08 12.41 -3.18
C SER A 13 -11.76 11.03 -3.32
N LYS A 14 -11.00 9.96 -3.58
CA LYS A 14 -11.46 8.57 -3.63
C LYS A 14 -10.92 7.79 -2.43
N ASP A 15 -11.74 6.91 -1.88
CA ASP A 15 -11.31 5.99 -0.84
C ASP A 15 -10.74 4.72 -1.51
N VAL A 16 -9.50 4.39 -1.17
CA VAL A 16 -8.74 3.28 -1.75
C VAL A 16 -8.46 2.26 -0.65
N ALA A 17 -8.77 0.99 -0.94
CA ALA A 17 -8.46 -0.11 -0.05
C ALA A 17 -7.00 -0.56 -0.23
N VAL A 18 -6.25 -0.52 0.87
CA VAL A 18 -4.86 -0.98 0.93
C VAL A 18 -4.75 -2.10 1.95
N TRP A 19 -4.23 -3.24 1.53
CA TRP A 19 -4.05 -4.41 2.37
C TRP A 19 -2.61 -4.48 2.86
N VAL A 20 -2.43 -4.55 4.17
CA VAL A 20 -1.13 -4.62 4.82
C VAL A 20 -0.99 -5.98 5.48
N GLN A 21 0.11 -6.67 5.20
CA GLN A 21 0.43 -7.95 5.83
C GLN A 21 1.86 -7.93 6.35
N GLN A 22 2.08 -8.58 7.49
CA GLN A 22 3.42 -8.82 8.01
C GLN A 22 4.05 -10.00 7.26
N ILE A 23 5.24 -9.78 6.69
CA ILE A 23 6.05 -10.77 6.00
C ILE A 23 7.38 -10.89 6.73
N GLY A 24 7.48 -11.88 7.62
CA GLY A 24 8.63 -12.05 8.51
C GLY A 24 8.79 -10.86 9.47
N LYS A 25 9.91 -10.14 9.37
CA LYS A 25 10.19 -8.93 10.17
C LYS A 25 9.77 -7.62 9.48
N ALA A 26 9.22 -7.70 8.27
CA ALA A 26 8.80 -6.54 7.49
C ALA A 26 7.28 -6.54 7.29
N TYR A 27 6.77 -5.44 6.76
CA TYR A 27 5.38 -5.27 6.34
C TYR A 27 5.33 -4.99 4.84
N ARG A 28 4.32 -5.54 4.18
CA ARG A 28 4.00 -5.27 2.78
C ARG A 28 2.57 -4.74 2.69
N ALA A 29 2.43 -3.56 2.12
CA ALA A 29 1.17 -2.96 1.69
C ALA A 29 0.96 -3.24 0.20
N HIS A 30 -0.25 -3.59 -0.20
CA HIS A 30 -0.64 -3.78 -1.58
C HIS A 30 -2.06 -3.29 -1.82
N GLY A 31 -2.35 -2.83 -3.04
CA GLY A 31 -3.65 -2.26 -3.39
C GLY A 31 -3.68 -1.82 -4.84
N VAL A 32 -4.89 -1.51 -5.34
CA VAL A 32 -5.09 -1.05 -6.72
C VAL A 32 -5.40 0.43 -6.73
N TYR A 33 -4.65 1.22 -7.49
CA TYR A 33 -4.90 2.64 -7.70
C TYR A 33 -4.80 2.98 -9.18
N LEU A 34 -5.82 3.66 -9.73
CA LEU A 34 -5.91 4.03 -11.15
C LEU A 34 -5.65 2.86 -12.12
N GLY A 35 -6.16 1.67 -11.79
CA GLY A 35 -5.98 0.45 -12.60
C GLY A 35 -4.60 -0.21 -12.49
N ARG A 36 -3.72 0.28 -11.61
CA ARG A 36 -2.38 -0.26 -11.39
C ARG A 36 -2.32 -1.01 -10.08
N HIS A 37 -1.69 -2.18 -10.08
CA HIS A 37 -1.29 -2.87 -8.85
C HIS A 37 -0.07 -2.17 -8.28
N ILE A 38 -0.17 -1.76 -7.02
CA ILE A 38 0.86 -1.01 -6.33
C ILE A 38 1.23 -1.75 -5.07
N GLU A 39 2.52 -1.82 -4.80
CA GLU A 39 3.07 -2.44 -3.60
C GLU A 39 3.97 -1.44 -2.88
N GLY A 40 4.03 -1.55 -1.56
CA GLY A 40 4.95 -0.82 -0.70
C GLY A 40 5.45 -1.74 0.41
N SER A 41 6.71 -1.61 0.79
CA SER A 41 7.29 -2.39 1.89
C SER A 41 7.97 -1.50 2.90
N GLY A 42 7.93 -1.88 4.16
CA GLY A 42 8.62 -1.15 5.22
C GLY A 42 8.80 -1.97 6.49
N PRO A 43 9.63 -1.49 7.44
CA PRO A 43 9.83 -2.17 8.72
C PRO A 43 8.61 -2.10 9.65
N THR A 44 7.62 -1.26 9.34
CA THR A 44 6.37 -1.11 10.09
C THR A 44 5.17 -0.99 9.15
N GLU A 45 3.95 -1.25 9.64
CA GLU A 45 2.70 -1.06 8.87
C GLU A 45 2.64 0.34 8.24
N ILE A 46 2.90 1.38 9.03
CA ILE A 46 2.85 2.78 8.60
C ILE A 46 3.86 3.03 7.47
N LYS A 47 5.08 2.49 7.58
CA LYS A 47 6.10 2.66 6.54
C LYS A 47 5.74 1.91 5.26
N ALA A 48 5.15 0.73 5.34
CA ALA A 48 4.68 -0.01 4.18
C ALA A 48 3.54 0.74 3.46
N VAL A 49 2.55 1.25 4.20
CA VAL A 49 1.45 2.06 3.64
C VAL A 49 1.97 3.37 3.03
N SER A 50 2.91 4.04 3.71
CA SER A 50 3.55 5.25 3.18
C SER A 50 4.31 4.99 1.88
N ALA A 51 5.03 3.87 1.78
CA ALA A 51 5.72 3.47 0.56
C ALA A 51 4.72 3.16 -0.58
N TRP A 52 3.63 2.47 -0.25
CA TRP A 52 2.55 2.19 -1.21
C TRP A 52 1.95 3.50 -1.76
N ARG A 53 1.65 4.46 -0.88
CA ARG A 53 1.10 5.76 -1.26
C ARG A 53 2.07 6.54 -2.15
N HIS A 54 3.35 6.57 -1.77
CA HIS A 54 4.37 7.23 -2.58
C HIS A 54 4.46 6.63 -3.99
N ASN A 55 4.41 5.30 -4.11
CA ASN A 55 4.42 4.62 -5.40
C ASN A 55 3.13 4.85 -6.21
N ALA A 56 2.00 5.08 -5.52
CA ALA A 56 0.71 5.42 -6.12
C ALA A 56 0.64 6.82 -6.70
N GLU A 57 1.33 7.77 -6.07
CA GLU A 57 1.44 9.15 -6.53
C GLU A 57 2.48 9.31 -7.66
N GLN A 58 3.40 8.35 -7.83
CA GLN A 58 4.34 8.38 -8.94
C GLN A 58 3.66 8.00 -10.27
N PRO A 59 3.74 8.85 -11.31
CA PRO A 59 3.28 8.48 -12.64
C PRO A 59 4.07 7.23 -13.08
N ALA A 60 3.39 6.26 -13.68
CA ALA A 60 4.09 5.19 -14.40
C ALA A 60 5.02 5.91 -15.38
N LYS A 61 6.33 5.79 -15.21
CA LYS A 61 7.25 6.18 -16.27
C LYS A 61 6.88 5.30 -17.46
N GLN A 62 6.17 5.89 -18.42
CA GLN A 62 5.88 5.28 -19.72
C GLN A 62 7.17 5.09 -20.49
#